data_AF-A0A075FX52-F1
#
_entry.id   AF-A0A075FX52-F1
#
_cell.length_a   1.000
_cell.length_b   1.000
_cell.length_c   1.000
_cell.angle_alpha   90.00
_cell.angle_beta   90.00
_cell.angle_gamma   90.00
#
_symmetry.space_group_name_H-M   'P 1'
#
loop_
_entity.id
_entity.type
_entity.pdbx_description
1 polymer ?
#
loop_
_entity_poly.entity_id
_entity_poly.type
_entity_poly.pdbx_seq_one_letter_code
_entity_poly.pdbx_strand_id
1 'polypeptide(L)'
;MLEKFPRTAVDVFLEVLQADGGTRCAALDAASVALADAGIPMRDLVCACASGKAADTLILDVNNEEDQAGQADMPIGYMPNLGKITLLQLDGVLTADEYKKCIELGLEGCKQVYEIQKNALREKYFSSGDKD
;
A
#
# COMPACT_ATOMS: atom_id res chain seq x y z
N MET A 1 11.20 16.00 8.84
CA MET A 1 11.91 15.07 7.91
C MET A 1 12.08 15.69 6.54
N LEU A 2 11.02 16.19 5.90
CA LEU A 2 11.15 17.13 4.77
C LEU A 2 11.96 18.38 5.15
N GLU A 3 11.94 18.79 6.42
CA GLU A 3 12.79 19.85 6.97
C GLU A 3 14.30 19.61 6.79
N LYS A 4 14.74 18.37 6.51
CA LYS A 4 16.14 18.05 6.19
C LYS A 4 16.55 18.54 4.79
N PHE A 5 15.59 18.87 3.93
CA PHE A 5 15.82 19.28 2.54
C PHE A 5 15.20 20.66 2.25
N PRO A 6 15.65 21.73 2.95
CA PRO A 6 15.10 23.07 2.73
C PRO A 6 15.43 23.57 1.32
N ARG A 7 14.43 24.17 0.64
CA ARG A 7 14.53 24.70 -0.74
C ARG A 7 14.79 23.63 -1.80
N THR A 8 14.45 22.37 -1.51
CA THR A 8 14.52 21.25 -2.44
C THR A 8 13.11 20.78 -2.79
N ALA A 9 12.92 20.29 -4.01
CA ALA A 9 11.75 19.54 -4.41
C ALA A 9 12.09 18.04 -4.47
N VAL A 10 11.17 17.21 -4.00
CA VAL A 10 11.22 15.75 -4.18
C VAL A 10 10.05 15.41 -5.07
N ASP A 11 10.34 15.12 -6.33
CA ASP A 11 9.32 14.78 -7.31
C ASP A 11 9.12 13.27 -7.35
N VAL A 12 7.87 12.83 -7.25
CA VAL A 12 7.47 11.43 -7.34
C VAL A 12 6.51 11.30 -8.50
N PHE A 13 6.91 10.56 -9.52
CA PHE A 13 6.10 10.29 -10.70
C PHE A 13 5.71 8.81 -10.72
N LEU A 14 4.47 8.54 -11.08
CA LEU A 14 3.89 7.21 -11.14
C LEU A 14 3.14 7.08 -12.45
N GLU A 15 3.30 5.93 -13.10
CA GLU A 15 2.57 5.58 -14.31
C GLU A 15 1.94 4.20 -14.09
N VAL A 16 0.63 4.11 -14.32
CA VAL A 16 -0.10 2.85 -14.23
C VAL A 16 -0.09 2.23 -15.62
N LEU A 17 0.77 1.24 -15.82
CA LEU A 17 0.92 0.56 -17.11
C LEU A 17 -0.26 -0.38 -17.40
N GLN A 18 -0.80 -1.00 -16.35
CA GLN A 18 -1.96 -1.90 -16.40
C GLN A 18 -2.82 -1.66 -15.15
N ALA A 19 -4.13 -1.74 -15.32
CA ALA A 19 -5.10 -1.53 -14.26
C ALA A 19 -6.05 -2.73 -14.18
N ASP A 20 -6.11 -3.36 -13.01
CA ASP A 20 -7.00 -4.49 -12.72
C ASP A 20 -7.49 -4.45 -11.25
N GLY A 21 -7.89 -3.26 -10.78
CA GLY A 21 -8.20 -3.02 -9.37
C GLY A 21 -6.98 -2.58 -8.56
N GLY A 22 -7.21 -1.99 -7.38
CA GLY A 22 -6.14 -1.64 -6.44
C GLY A 22 -5.05 -0.67 -6.94
N THR A 23 -5.25 0.03 -8.06
CA THR A 23 -4.20 0.82 -8.73
C THR A 23 -3.56 1.87 -7.82
N ARG A 24 -4.36 2.48 -6.94
CA ARG A 24 -3.89 3.43 -5.93
C ARG A 24 -3.02 2.80 -4.84
N CYS A 25 -3.31 1.56 -4.44
CA CYS A 25 -2.47 0.80 -3.52
C CYS A 25 -1.13 0.47 -4.18
N ALA A 26 -1.17 -0.10 -5.39
CA ALA A 26 0.03 -0.44 -6.16
C ALA A 26 0.92 0.79 -6.40
N ALA A 27 0.32 1.94 -6.72
CA ALA A 27 1.04 3.19 -6.88
C ALA A 27 1.68 3.69 -5.57
N LEU A 28 1.00 3.57 -4.43
CA LEU A 28 1.55 3.95 -3.13
C LEU A 28 2.71 3.04 -2.73
N ASP A 29 2.58 1.74 -2.97
CA ASP A 29 3.63 0.75 -2.72
C ASP A 29 4.86 1.01 -3.60
N ALA A 30 4.65 1.28 -4.88
CA ALA A 30 5.71 1.63 -5.83
C ALA A 30 6.44 2.91 -5.42
N ALA A 31 5.71 3.96 -5.04
CA ALA A 31 6.31 5.21 -4.56
C ALA A 31 7.12 5.01 -3.28
N SER A 32 6.61 4.22 -2.34
CA SER A 32 7.28 3.88 -1.08
C SER A 32 8.63 3.21 -1.34
N VAL A 33 8.67 2.16 -2.16
CA VAL A 33 9.93 1.48 -2.48
C VAL A 33 10.85 2.35 -3.33
N ALA A 34 10.33 3.17 -4.25
CA ALA A 34 11.14 4.08 -5.06
C ALA A 34 11.83 5.16 -4.22
N LEU A 35 11.14 5.72 -3.23
CA LEU A 35 11.73 6.68 -2.28
C LEU A 35 12.81 6.03 -1.41
N ALA A 36 12.60 4.78 -0.98
CA ALA A 36 13.59 4.01 -0.25
C ALA A 36 14.83 3.72 -1.10
N ASP A 37 14.63 3.32 -2.36
CA ASP A 37 15.69 3.06 -3.33
C ASP A 37 16.52 4.31 -3.65
N ALA A 38 15.87 5.47 -3.74
CA ALA A 38 16.51 6.77 -3.89
C ALA A 38 17.28 7.23 -2.64
N GLY A 39 17.23 6.48 -1.53
CA GLY A 39 17.90 6.82 -0.28
C GLY A 39 17.29 8.00 0.46
N ILE A 40 16.04 8.36 0.16
CA ILE A 40 15.35 9.47 0.82
C ILE A 40 14.93 9.00 2.22
N PRO A 41 15.35 9.68 3.30
CA PRO A 41 14.96 9.29 4.64
C PRO A 41 13.44 9.36 4.82
N MET A 42 12.84 8.23 5.18
CA MET A 42 11.42 8.09 5.53
C MET A 42 11.29 7.61 6.98
N ARG A 43 10.13 7.84 7.61
CA ARG A 43 9.88 7.40 9.00
C ARG A 43 9.64 5.90 9.09
N ASP A 44 9.00 5.37 8.05
CA ASP A 44 8.66 3.97 7.84
C ASP A 44 8.40 3.80 6.34
N LEU A 45 8.42 2.57 5.85
CA LEU A 45 7.80 2.28 4.55
C LEU A 45 6.29 2.44 4.69
N VAL A 46 5.66 2.92 3.63
CA VAL A 46 4.21 2.85 3.48
C VAL A 46 3.88 1.62 2.64
N CYS A 47 2.99 0.78 3.16
CA CYS A 47 2.39 -0.32 2.42
C CYS A 47 0.89 -0.06 2.23
N ALA A 48 0.32 -0.61 1.17
CA ALA A 48 -1.08 -0.42 0.86
C ALA A 48 -1.76 -1.72 0.43
N CYS A 49 -3.05 -1.83 0.72
CA CYS A 49 -3.89 -2.90 0.23
C CYS A 49 -5.36 -2.45 0.23
N ALA A 50 -6.14 -2.96 -0.71
CA ALA A 50 -7.57 -2.73 -0.76
C ALA A 50 -8.30 -3.87 -0.02
N SER A 51 -9.24 -3.53 0.85
CA SER A 51 -10.25 -4.50 1.32
C SER A 51 -11.61 -4.03 0.86
N GLY A 52 -12.57 -4.93 0.74
CA GLY A 52 -13.88 -4.57 0.18
C GLY A 52 -14.95 -5.55 0.56
N LYS A 53 -16.09 -5.42 -0.11
CA LYS A 53 -17.22 -6.33 0.02
C LYS A 53 -17.75 -6.68 -1.37
N ALA A 54 -17.78 -7.97 -1.69
CA ALA A 54 -18.35 -8.52 -2.91
C ALA A 54 -19.25 -9.71 -2.56
N ALA A 55 -20.42 -9.83 -3.21
CA ALA A 55 -21.39 -10.91 -2.96
C ALA A 55 -21.67 -11.16 -1.45
N ASP A 56 -21.82 -10.07 -0.69
CA ASP A 56 -22.07 -10.07 0.76
C ASP A 56 -20.95 -10.66 1.64
N THR A 57 -19.76 -10.82 1.07
CA THR A 57 -18.57 -11.33 1.75
C THR A 57 -17.49 -10.24 1.76
N LEU A 58 -16.81 -10.08 2.90
CA LEU A 58 -15.64 -9.19 2.97
C LEU A 58 -14.45 -9.87 2.28
N ILE A 59 -13.78 -9.13 1.42
CA ILE A 59 -12.66 -9.61 0.59
C ILE A 59 -11.42 -8.74 0.77
N LEU A 60 -10.27 -9.30 0.44
CA LEU A 60 -8.96 -8.66 0.50
C LEU A 60 -8.35 -8.65 -0.90
N ASP A 61 -7.69 -7.56 -1.25
CA ASP A 61 -7.05 -7.29 -2.53
C ASP A 61 -8.03 -7.32 -3.71
N VAL A 62 -8.95 -6.35 -3.69
CA VAL A 62 -10.06 -6.22 -4.65
C VAL A 62 -9.56 -6.01 -6.07
N ASN A 63 -9.95 -6.91 -6.99
CA ASN A 63 -9.67 -6.77 -8.42
C ASN A 63 -10.69 -5.87 -9.16
N ASN A 64 -10.51 -5.62 -10.45
CA ASN A 64 -11.40 -4.72 -11.20
C ASN A 64 -12.85 -5.24 -11.33
N GLU A 65 -13.07 -6.56 -11.44
CA GLU A 65 -14.43 -7.10 -11.49
C GLU A 65 -15.14 -6.92 -10.15
N GLU A 66 -14.44 -7.17 -9.05
CA GLU A 66 -14.94 -7.01 -7.69
C GLU A 66 -15.16 -5.54 -7.33
N ASP A 67 -14.33 -4.62 -7.81
CA ASP A 67 -14.49 -3.18 -7.63
C ASP A 67 -15.75 -2.66 -8.37
N GLN A 68 -15.95 -3.11 -9.61
CA GLN A 68 -17.09 -2.68 -10.43
C GLN A 68 -18.44 -3.28 -10.01
N ALA A 69 -18.44 -4.55 -9.60
CA ALA A 69 -19.66 -5.27 -9.25
C ALA A 69 -19.90 -5.40 -7.73
N GLY A 70 -18.90 -5.06 -6.92
CA GLY A 70 -18.95 -5.18 -5.47
C GLY A 70 -19.80 -4.11 -4.80
N GLN A 71 -20.04 -4.32 -3.51
CA GLN A 71 -20.76 -3.40 -2.65
C GLN A 71 -19.87 -2.29 -2.09
N ALA A 72 -18.58 -2.55 -1.93
CA ALA A 72 -17.64 -1.57 -1.38
C ALA A 72 -16.18 -1.88 -1.73
N ASP A 73 -15.40 -0.82 -1.90
CA ASP A 73 -13.94 -0.83 -2.05
C ASP A 73 -13.30 0.13 -1.04
N MET A 74 -12.37 -0.37 -0.25
CA MET A 74 -11.73 0.37 0.84
C MET A 74 -10.20 0.21 0.87
N PRO A 75 -9.48 1.07 0.13
CA PRO A 75 -8.03 1.14 0.19
C PRO A 75 -7.49 1.78 1.45
N ILE A 76 -6.43 1.15 1.93
CA ILE A 76 -5.75 1.52 3.16
C ILE A 76 -4.26 1.62 2.86
N GLY A 77 -3.65 2.74 3.24
CA GLY A 77 -2.22 2.91 3.33
C GLY A 77 -1.79 2.90 4.79
N TYR A 78 -0.67 2.24 5.10
CA TYR A 78 -0.27 1.95 6.47
C TYR A 78 1.25 2.01 6.65
N MET A 79 1.68 2.52 7.82
CA MET A 79 3.06 2.47 8.30
C MET A 79 3.14 1.45 9.46
N PRO A 80 3.57 0.19 9.18
CA PRO A 80 3.44 -0.92 10.12
C PRO A 80 4.22 -0.76 11.42
N ASN A 81 5.43 -0.19 11.39
CA ASN A 81 6.24 -0.01 12.59
C ASN A 81 5.69 1.10 13.50
N LEU A 82 4.98 2.06 12.92
CA LEU A 82 4.38 3.18 13.66
C LEU A 82 2.94 2.94 14.08
N GLY A 83 2.28 1.90 13.53
CA GLY A 83 0.87 1.65 13.80
C GLY A 83 -0.05 2.73 13.22
N LYS A 84 0.35 3.40 12.12
CA LYS A 84 -0.36 4.58 11.60
C LYS A 84 -0.92 4.36 10.20
N ILE A 85 -2.20 4.64 10.06
CA ILE A 85 -2.87 4.73 8.76
C ILE A 85 -2.47 6.07 8.10
N THR A 86 -2.01 6.00 6.85
CA THR A 86 -1.60 7.15 6.02
C THR A 86 -2.62 7.48 4.95
N LEU A 87 -3.42 6.50 4.52
CA LEU A 87 -4.51 6.63 3.58
C LEU A 87 -5.67 5.75 4.04
N LEU A 88 -6.89 6.29 3.99
CA LEU A 88 -8.12 5.54 4.21
C LEU A 88 -9.20 6.14 3.31
N GLN A 89 -9.66 5.36 2.35
CA GLN A 89 -10.72 5.75 1.43
C GLN A 89 -11.73 4.63 1.38
N LEU A 90 -13.01 4.97 1.30
CA LEU A 90 -14.11 4.03 1.15
C LEU A 90 -15.01 4.52 0.03
N ASP A 91 -15.28 3.66 -0.94
CA ASP A 91 -16.38 3.80 -1.87
C ASP A 91 -17.37 2.64 -1.68
N GLY A 92 -18.65 2.90 -1.89
CA GLY A 92 -19.74 1.96 -1.64
C GLY A 92 -20.27 1.96 -0.20
N VAL A 93 -20.92 0.86 0.19
CA VAL A 93 -21.72 0.78 1.43
C VAL A 93 -21.28 -0.39 2.30
N LEU A 94 -20.88 -0.07 3.53
CA LEU A 94 -20.59 -1.02 4.59
C LEU A 94 -21.41 -0.66 5.84
N THR A 95 -21.86 -1.67 6.58
CA THR A 95 -22.34 -1.47 7.95
C THR A 95 -21.18 -1.07 8.87
N ALA A 96 -21.49 -0.51 10.05
CA ALA A 96 -20.47 -0.07 11.00
C ALA A 96 -19.55 -1.23 11.47
N ASP A 97 -20.08 -2.45 11.55
CA ASP A 97 -19.31 -3.62 11.95
C ASP A 97 -18.47 -4.18 10.78
N GLU A 98 -19.01 -4.17 9.56
CA GLU A 98 -18.26 -4.53 8.35
C GLU A 98 -17.11 -3.55 8.10
N TYR A 99 -17.34 -2.25 8.27
CA TYR A 99 -16.30 -1.23 8.15
C TYR A 99 -15.09 -1.50 9.05
N LYS A 100 -15.32 -1.82 10.33
CA LYS A 100 -14.24 -2.15 11.27
C LYS A 100 -13.48 -3.40 10.84
N LYS A 101 -14.21 -4.46 10.45
CA LYS A 101 -13.61 -5.72 9.97
C LYS A 101 -12.83 -5.53 8.67
N CYS A 102 -13.32 -4.71 7.74
CA CYS A 102 -12.60 -4.37 6.52
C CYS A 102 -11.30 -3.62 6.84
N ILE A 103 -11.28 -2.73 7.85
CA ILE A 103 -10.05 -2.06 8.26
C ILE A 103 -9.05 -3.09 8.78
N GLU A 104 -9.47 -3.96 9.69
CA GLU A 104 -8.62 -5.01 10.25
C GLU A 104 -8.04 -5.91 9.14
N LEU A 105 -8.90 -6.36 8.22
CA LEU A 105 -8.52 -7.18 7.07
C LEU A 105 -7.53 -6.47 6.14
N GLY A 106 -7.79 -5.21 5.79
CA GLY A 106 -6.89 -4.43 4.94
C GLY A 106 -5.54 -4.16 5.60
N LEU A 107 -5.51 -3.93 6.93
CA LEU A 107 -4.27 -3.78 7.70
C LEU A 107 -3.46 -5.08 7.74
N GLU A 108 -4.11 -6.25 7.79
CA GLU A 108 -3.43 -7.54 7.66
C GLU A 108 -2.81 -7.71 6.28
N GLY A 109 -3.52 -7.36 5.20
CA GLY A 109 -2.97 -7.35 3.84
C GLY A 109 -1.78 -6.41 3.70
N CYS A 110 -1.89 -5.19 4.22
CA CYS A 110 -0.79 -4.22 4.26
C CYS A 110 0.48 -4.80 4.91
N LYS A 111 0.35 -5.56 6.00
CA LYS A 111 1.51 -6.19 6.67
C LYS A 111 2.17 -7.26 5.79
N GLN A 112 1.41 -7.98 4.97
CA GLN A 112 1.97 -8.94 4.01
C GLN A 112 2.76 -8.22 2.92
N VAL A 113 2.17 -7.16 2.34
CA VAL A 113 2.84 -6.31 1.33
C VAL A 113 4.12 -5.70 1.88
N TYR A 114 4.12 -5.25 3.14
CA TYR A 114 5.29 -4.70 3.81
C TYR A 114 6.48 -5.67 3.87
N GLU A 115 6.24 -6.96 4.17
CA GLU A 115 7.31 -7.96 4.15
C GLU A 115 7.83 -8.21 2.73
N ILE A 116 6.96 -8.19 1.72
CA ILE A 116 7.36 -8.28 0.30
C ILE A 116 8.25 -7.09 -0.08
N GLN A 117 7.84 -5.86 0.24
CA GLN A 117 8.63 -4.64 -0.02
C GLN A 117 10.01 -4.70 0.64
N LYS A 118 10.08 -5.11 1.91
CA LYS A 118 11.35 -5.28 2.63
C LYS A 118 12.26 -6.30 1.98
N ASN A 119 11.70 -7.45 1.57
CA ASN A 119 12.47 -8.50 0.92
C ASN A 119 12.99 -8.05 -0.43
N ALA A 120 12.19 -7.35 -1.24
CA ALA A 120 12.61 -6.80 -2.53
C ALA A 120 13.80 -5.82 -2.39
N LEU A 121 13.72 -4.88 -1.43
CA LEU A 121 14.82 -3.96 -1.14
C LEU A 121 16.05 -4.71 -0.64
N ARG A 122 15.87 -5.71 0.23
CA ARG A 122 17.00 -6.49 0.75
C ARG A 122 17.70 -7.30 -0.33
N GLU A 123 16.94 -7.95 -1.20
CA GLU A 123 17.47 -8.76 -2.29
C GLU A 123 18.33 -7.90 -3.21
N LYS A 124 17.85 -6.72 -3.62
CA LYS A 124 18.62 -5.82 -4.50
C LYS A 124 19.99 -5.43 -3.93
N TYR A 125 20.10 -5.16 -2.63
CA TYR A 125 21.31 -4.58 -2.03
C TYR A 125 22.18 -5.55 -1.24
N PHE A 126 21.65 -6.67 -0.76
CA PHE A 126 22.36 -7.59 0.14
C PHE A 126 22.51 -9.02 -0.41
N SER A 127 21.88 -9.38 -1.53
CA SER A 127 22.01 -10.73 -2.11
C SER A 127 23.30 -10.95 -2.92
N SER A 128 24.07 -9.90 -3.21
CA SER A 128 25.30 -9.96 -4.02
C SER A 128 26.59 -10.13 -3.20
N GLY A 129 26.50 -10.50 -1.92
CA GLY A 129 27.66 -10.63 -1.02
C GLY A 129 28.38 -11.98 -1.03
N ASP A 130 28.50 -12.68 -2.17
CA ASP A 130 29.27 -13.94 -2.25
C ASP A 130 29.72 -14.32 -3.68
N LYS A 131 30.09 -13.32 -4.49
CA LYS A 131 30.81 -13.54 -5.77
C LYS A 131 31.78 -12.40 -6.05
N ASP A 132 32.89 -12.36 -5.33
CA ASP A 132 34.19 -11.83 -5.78
C ASP A 132 35.31 -12.50 -4.98
#